data_AF-A0AA39YM47-F1
#
_entry.id   AF-A0AA39YM47-F1
#
_cell.length_a   1.000
_cell.length_b   1.000
_cell.length_c   1.000
_cell.angle_alpha   90.00
_cell.angle_beta   90.00
_cell.angle_gamma   90.00
#
_symmetry.space_group_name_H-M   'P 1'
#
loop_
_entity.id
_entity.type
_entity.pdbx_description
1 polymer ?
#
loop_
_entity_poly.entity_id
_entity_poly.type
_entity_poly.pdbx_seq_one_letter_code
_entity_poly.pdbx_strand_id
1 'polypeptide(L)' 'TVDAAPYTAEEKQWLNRHFGGEFKFLMAYGLSIYKEEDREEGRHIVRAMMANE' A
#
# COMPACT_ATOMS: atom_id res chain seq x y z
N THR A 1 4.30 -1.49 -15.72
CA THR A 1 4.88 -0.21 -15.26
C THR A 1 5.52 -0.46 -13.90
N VAL A 2 6.43 0.39 -13.41
CA VAL A 2 7.01 0.26 -12.06
C VAL A 2 5.95 0.17 -10.96
N ASP A 3 4.73 0.60 -11.27
CA ASP A 3 3.60 0.66 -10.35
C ASP A 3 3.02 -0.72 -9.96
N ALA A 4 3.16 -1.73 -10.82
CA ALA A 4 2.73 -3.10 -10.53
C ALA A 4 3.73 -3.89 -9.67
N ALA A 5 4.91 -3.33 -9.38
CA ALA A 5 5.91 -4.03 -8.56
C ALA A 5 5.42 -4.20 -7.12
N PRO A 6 5.67 -5.35 -6.45
CA PRO A 6 5.36 -5.54 -5.04
C PRO A 6 5.98 -4.48 -4.15
N TYR A 7 5.46 -4.33 -2.93
CA TYR A 7 6.02 -3.38 -1.97
C TYR A 7 7.51 -3.60 -1.70
N THR A 8 8.28 -2.52 -1.73
CA THR A 8 9.66 -2.47 -1.24
C THR A 8 9.71 -2.65 0.28
N ALA A 9 10.90 -2.87 0.84
CA ALA A 9 11.08 -2.95 2.28
C ALA A 9 10.72 -1.63 2.99
N GLU A 10 11.00 -0.50 2.34
CA GLU A 10 10.70 0.84 2.85
C GLU A 10 9.20 1.10 2.89
N GLU A 11 8.48 0.80 1.80
CA GLU A 11 7.02 0.91 1.73
C GLU A 11 6.34 0.01 2.77
N LYS A 12 6.85 -1.21 3.00
CA LYS A 12 6.36 -2.10 4.06
C LYS A 12 6.59 -1.53 5.46
N GLN A 13 7.76 -0.93 5.73
CA GLN A 13 8.01 -0.29 7.03
C GLN A 13 7.09 0.91 7.24
N TRP A 14 6.87 1.70 6.20
CA TRP A 14 5.95 2.82 6.22
C TRP A 14 4.51 2.36 6.54
N LEU A 15 4.00 1.35 5.83
CA LEU A 15 2.70 0.73 6.13
C LEU A 15 2.58 0.23 7.57
N ASN A 16 3.63 -0.38 8.11
CA ASN A 16 3.64 -0.81 9.51
C ASN A 16 3.59 0.37 10.49
N ARG A 17 4.35 1.44 10.24
CA ARG A 17 4.40 2.62 11.09
C ARG A 17 3.07 3.38 11.12
N HIS A 18 2.42 3.57 9.97
CA HIS A 18 1.26 4.46 9.84
C HIS A 18 -0.08 3.71 9.97
N PHE A 19 -0.15 2.45 9.55
CA PHE A 19 -1.41 1.69 9.50
C PHE A 19 -1.34 0.35 10.26
N GLY A 20 -0.16 -0.09 10.69
CA GLY A 20 0.02 -1.41 11.30
C GLY A 20 -0.02 -2.56 10.28
N GLY A 21 0.35 -2.30 9.02
CA GLY A 21 0.53 -3.28 7.95
C GLY A 21 -0.47 -3.15 6.79
N GLU A 22 -0.15 -3.84 5.68
CA GLU A 22 -0.93 -3.78 4.42
C GLU A 22 -2.41 -4.11 4.61
N PHE A 23 -2.73 -5.16 5.38
CA PHE A 23 -4.13 -5.57 5.58
C PHE A 23 -4.99 -4.47 6.22
N LYS A 24 -4.47 -3.81 7.26
CA LYS A 24 -5.18 -2.73 7.96
C LYS A 24 -5.29 -1.48 7.09
N PHE A 25 -4.23 -1.17 6.35
CA PHE A 25 -4.23 -0.10 5.36
C PHE A 25 -5.32 -0.34 4.29
N LEU A 26 -5.30 -1.47 3.61
CA LEU A 26 -6.30 -1.76 2.56
C LEU A 26 -7.72 -1.72 3.13
N MET A 27 -7.95 -2.30 4.31
CA MET A 27 -9.25 -2.22 4.98
C MET A 27 -9.69 -0.77 5.24
N ALA A 28 -8.79 0.11 5.67
CA ALA A 28 -9.09 1.52 5.95
C ALA A 28 -9.52 2.31 4.68
N TYR A 29 -9.09 1.86 3.50
CA TYR A 29 -9.45 2.46 2.21
C TYR A 29 -10.54 1.67 1.45
N GLY A 30 -11.16 0.66 2.09
CA GLY A 30 -12.20 -0.15 1.45
C GLY A 30 -11.69 -1.11 0.36
N LEU A 31 -10.39 -1.41 0.38
CA LEU A 31 -9.69 -2.29 -0.56
C LEU A 31 -9.53 -3.70 0.03
N SER A 32 -9.55 -4.72 -0.84
CA SER A 32 -9.38 -6.12 -0.46
C SER A 32 -7.94 -6.61 -0.65
N ILE A 33 -7.37 -7.24 0.38
CA ILE A 33 -6.06 -7.92 0.25
C ILE A 33 -6.12 -9.17 -0.66
N TYR A 34 -7.32 -9.65 -1.00
CA TYR A 34 -7.51 -10.85 -1.82
C TYR A 34 -7.72 -10.56 -3.31
N LYS A 35 -7.76 -9.29 -3.72
CA LYS A 35 -7.88 -8.87 -5.11
C LYS A 35 -6.60 -8.16 -5.51
N GLU A 36 -5.92 -8.63 -6.56
CA GLU A 36 -4.64 -8.03 -6.95
C GLU A 36 -4.83 -6.60 -7.46
N GLU A 37 -5.97 -6.30 -8.10
CA GLU A 37 -6.30 -4.94 -8.55
C GLU A 37 -6.40 -3.96 -7.38
N ASP A 38 -7.02 -4.39 -6.26
CA ASP A 38 -7.13 -3.59 -5.04
C ASP A 38 -5.76 -3.42 -4.35
N ARG A 39 -4.89 -4.44 -4.43
CA ARG A 39 -3.51 -4.33 -3.93
C ARG A 39 -2.67 -3.38 -4.78
N GLU A 40 -2.86 -3.38 -6.09
CA GLU A 40 -2.22 -2.43 -7.00
C GLU A 40 -2.63 -0.99 -6.70
N GLU A 41 -3.93 -0.75 -6.54
CA GLU A 41 -4.45 0.56 -6.12
C GLU A 41 -3.86 0.98 -4.76
N GLY A 42 -3.77 0.05 -3.81
CA GLY A 42 -3.11 0.30 -2.54
C GLY A 42 -1.66 0.74 -2.69
N ARG A 43 -0.89 0.13 -3.61
CA ARG A 43 0.51 0.52 -3.88
C ARG A 43 0.60 1.93 -4.44
N HIS A 44 -0.31 2.33 -5.32
CA HIS A 44 -0.37 3.71 -5.83
C HIS A 44 -0.60 4.72 -4.72
N ILE A 45 -1.56 4.45 -3.82
CA ILE A 45 -1.88 5.33 -2.70
C ILE A 45 -0.67 5.45 -1.76
N VAL A 46 -0.03 4.34 -1.38
CA VAL A 46 1.17 4.36 -0.51
C VAL A 46 2.28 5.21 -1.11
N ARG A 47 2.61 5.00 -2.39
CA ARG A 47 3.68 5.76 -3.06
C ARG A 47 3.36 7.24 -3.16
N ALA A 48 2.10 7.58 -3.43
CA ALA A 48 1.65 8.97 -3.46
C ALA A 48 1.71 9.63 -2.07
N MET A 49 1.36 8.91 -1.00
CA MET A 49 1.45 9.42 0.37
C MET A 49 2.91 9.62 0.79
N MET A 50 3.79 8.65 0.51
CA MET A 50 5.21 8.74 0.83
C MET A 50 5.93 9.86 0.06
N ALA A 51 5.53 10.13 -1.18
CA ALA A 51 6.11 11.22 -1.98
C ALA A 51 5.70 12.63 -1.50
N ASN A 52 4.60 12.73 -0.73
CA ASN A 52 4.06 13.98 -0.20
C ASN A 52 4.31 14.17 1.30
N GLU A 53 5.15 13.33 1.91
CA GLU A 53 5.63 13.43 3.29
C GLU A 53 7.00 14.12 3.35
#